data_AF-A0A2T2WC52-F1
#
_entry.id   AF-A0A2T2WC52-F1
#
_cell.length_a   1.000
_cell.length_b   1.000
_cell.length_c   1.000
_cell.angle_alpha   90.00
_cell.angle_beta   90.00
_cell.angle_gamma   90.00
#
_symmetry.space_group_name_H-M   'P 1'
#
loop_
_entity.id
_entity.type
_entity.pdbx_description
1 polymer ?
#
loop_
_entity_poly.entity_id
_entity_poly.type
_entity_poly.pdbx_seq_one_letter_code
_entity_poly.pdbx_strand_id
1 'polypeptide(L)'
;MSHAAFSPEWLKRFTDPYALLGLSVAADERRILKRYRTVAKQLHPDALMHVAPELRQFATQVLPKLVNPAYQRLKQDKSRNEALAMLRFKVRRLSRDQQLTPTGEQSQQLLKVPEPEVDVFYEQAVDRLCDRQYESETDFESCTQQLSELNLVYLRRKMGAPVIREKRTGLMSTASIPRSPAPLPADPPPDGKAVSGLMYAERHYSRAQEYLKGKNVQAAIQELKDALKIDPQNSSYHCLLGQAYLLSKLMGMAKVHFKQALRLNPKNAVALKYAQQLKITVADAPVRDSGGNGSATRPTVEKRSLFGGLFSKGSTR
;
A
#
# COMPACT_ATOMS: atom_id res chain seq x y z
N MET A 1 11.41 6.21 -47.58
CA MET A 1 11.92 6.90 -46.38
C MET A 1 12.17 5.84 -45.32
N SER A 2 13.43 5.60 -44.96
CA SER A 2 13.81 4.54 -44.02
C SER A 2 13.20 4.82 -42.65
N HIS A 3 12.32 3.93 -42.16
CA HIS A 3 11.75 4.01 -40.82
C HIS A 3 12.88 4.14 -39.79
N ALA A 4 12.88 5.22 -39.01
CA ALA A 4 13.90 5.52 -38.00
C ALA A 4 13.77 4.65 -36.73
N ALA A 5 12.70 3.85 -36.64
CA ALA A 5 12.44 2.94 -35.54
C ALA A 5 13.53 1.87 -35.39
N PHE A 6 13.82 1.51 -34.15
CA PHE A 6 14.87 0.56 -33.74
C PHE A 6 16.32 0.94 -34.09
N SER A 7 16.56 2.16 -34.59
CA SER A 7 17.92 2.71 -34.62
C SER A 7 18.48 2.84 -33.19
N PRO A 8 19.80 2.83 -32.98
CA PRO A 8 20.40 2.98 -31.65
C PRO A 8 19.94 4.26 -30.93
N GLU A 9 19.81 5.37 -31.67
CA GLU A 9 19.31 6.64 -31.13
C GLU A 9 17.84 6.56 -30.75
N TRP A 10 17.02 5.86 -31.54
CA TRP A 10 15.61 5.63 -31.22
C TRP A 10 15.45 4.81 -29.93
N LEU A 11 16.20 3.71 -29.78
CA LEU A 11 16.15 2.86 -28.58
C LEU A 11 16.57 3.62 -27.31
N LYS A 12 17.56 4.52 -27.41
CA LYS A 12 18.00 5.36 -26.28
C LYS A 12 16.91 6.31 -25.76
N ARG A 13 15.87 6.60 -26.54
CA ARG A 13 14.73 7.43 -26.09
C ARG A 13 13.86 6.67 -25.08
N PHE A 14 13.81 5.34 -25.15
CA PHE A 14 12.93 4.49 -24.33
C PHE A 14 13.72 3.75 -23.24
N THR A 15 14.11 4.49 -22.20
CA THR A 15 14.92 3.96 -21.08
C THR A 15 14.11 3.63 -19.84
N ASP A 16 12.86 4.09 -19.76
CA ASP A 16 11.97 3.88 -18.62
C ASP A 16 11.23 2.53 -18.76
N PRO A 17 11.56 1.52 -17.93
CA PRO A 17 10.94 0.21 -18.03
C PRO A 17 9.47 0.20 -17.60
N TYR A 18 9.04 1.15 -16.76
CA TYR A 18 7.63 1.28 -16.37
C TYR A 18 6.80 1.84 -17.52
N ALA A 19 7.32 2.86 -18.21
CA ALA A 19 6.68 3.40 -19.40
C ALA A 19 6.62 2.37 -20.53
N LEU A 20 7.70 1.61 -20.75
CA LEU A 20 7.73 0.54 -21.75
C LEU A 20 6.65 -0.52 -21.51
N LEU A 21 6.43 -0.97 -20.28
CA LEU A 21 5.37 -1.95 -20.00
C LEU A 21 3.96 -1.32 -19.92
N GLY A 22 3.87 0.00 -19.80
CA GLY A 22 2.61 0.67 -19.50
C GLY A 22 2.18 0.36 -18.06
N LEU A 23 3.00 0.79 -17.10
CA LEU A 23 2.79 0.53 -15.68
C LEU A 23 3.03 1.78 -14.84
N SER A 24 2.27 1.86 -13.75
CA SER A 24 2.54 2.78 -12.65
C SER A 24 3.88 2.46 -11.99
N VAL A 25 4.63 3.49 -11.61
CA VAL A 25 5.88 3.33 -10.83
C VAL A 25 5.64 2.76 -9.42
N ALA A 26 4.37 2.67 -8.98
CA ALA A 26 3.95 2.05 -7.73
C ALA A 26 3.36 0.63 -7.94
N ALA A 27 3.48 0.05 -9.13
CA ALA A 27 2.98 -1.29 -9.42
C ALA A 27 3.76 -2.38 -8.65
N ASP A 28 3.02 -3.32 -8.07
CA ASP A 28 3.57 -4.51 -7.42
C ASP A 28 3.93 -5.60 -8.45
N GLU A 29 4.64 -6.63 -8.00
CA GLU A 29 5.10 -7.72 -8.88
C GLU A 29 3.95 -8.41 -9.62
N ARG A 30 2.78 -8.56 -8.96
CA ARG A 30 1.60 -9.17 -9.56
C ARG A 30 1.04 -8.33 -10.69
N ARG A 31 0.91 -7.00 -10.52
CA ARG A 31 0.52 -6.09 -11.60
C ARG A 31 1.54 -6.08 -12.73
N ILE A 32 2.84 -6.07 -12.42
CA ILE A 32 3.91 -6.15 -13.43
C ILE A 32 3.76 -7.41 -14.28
N LEU A 33 3.62 -8.58 -13.64
CA LEU A 33 3.46 -9.85 -14.35
C LEU A 33 2.17 -9.89 -15.18
N LYS A 34 1.05 -9.42 -14.63
CA LYS A 34 -0.25 -9.38 -15.32
C LYS A 34 -0.18 -8.50 -16.57
N ARG A 35 0.40 -7.30 -16.46
CA ARG A 35 0.54 -6.39 -17.61
C ARG A 35 1.51 -6.95 -18.65
N TYR A 36 2.66 -7.49 -18.22
CA TYR A 36 3.60 -8.14 -19.14
C TYR A 36 2.93 -9.25 -19.96
N ARG A 37 2.16 -10.15 -19.32
CA ARG A 37 1.42 -11.21 -20.02
C ARG A 37 0.41 -10.65 -21.02
N THR A 38 -0.26 -9.56 -20.67
CA THR A 38 -1.24 -8.89 -21.54
C THR A 38 -0.55 -8.31 -22.78
N VAL A 39 0.52 -7.55 -22.59
CA VAL A 39 1.32 -6.96 -23.67
C VAL A 39 1.98 -8.04 -24.53
N ALA A 40 2.58 -9.07 -23.91
CA ALA A 40 3.20 -10.18 -24.64
C ALA A 40 2.17 -10.94 -25.50
N LYS A 41 0.94 -11.13 -25.02
CA LYS A 41 -0.14 -11.72 -25.82
C LYS A 41 -0.55 -10.84 -26.99
N GLN A 42 -0.63 -9.52 -26.78
CA GLN A 42 -0.95 -8.55 -27.84
C GLN A 42 0.12 -8.48 -28.93
N LEU A 43 1.40 -8.59 -28.55
CA LEU A 43 2.54 -8.51 -29.46
C LEU A 43 3.00 -9.87 -30.01
N HIS A 44 2.34 -10.97 -29.64
CA HIS A 44 2.73 -12.30 -30.11
C HIS A 44 2.42 -12.48 -31.60
N PRO A 45 3.31 -13.12 -32.40
CA PRO A 45 3.08 -13.34 -33.83
C PRO A 45 1.73 -13.99 -34.16
N ASP A 46 1.29 -14.95 -33.35
CA ASP A 46 0.00 -15.66 -33.55
C ASP A 46 -1.21 -14.72 -33.43
N ALA A 47 -1.15 -13.72 -32.53
CA ALA A 47 -2.23 -12.75 -32.37
C ALA A 47 -2.30 -11.75 -33.53
N LEU A 48 -1.21 -11.59 -34.28
CA LEU A 48 -1.04 -10.60 -35.35
C LEU A 48 -1.13 -11.21 -36.77
N MET A 49 -1.55 -12.46 -36.89
CA MET A 49 -1.71 -13.22 -38.15
C MET A 49 -2.59 -12.52 -39.19
N HIS A 50 -3.62 -11.79 -38.74
CA HIS A 50 -4.58 -11.10 -39.61
C HIS A 50 -4.48 -9.57 -39.56
N VAL A 51 -3.49 -9.04 -38.83
CA VAL A 51 -3.26 -7.60 -38.68
C VAL A 51 -2.28 -7.11 -39.74
N ALA A 52 -2.29 -5.79 -39.99
CA ALA A 52 -1.42 -5.10 -40.95
C ALA A 52 0.05 -5.56 -40.82
N PRO A 53 0.75 -5.78 -41.95
CA PRO A 53 2.11 -6.32 -41.95
C PRO A 53 3.10 -5.42 -41.22
N GLU A 54 2.88 -4.10 -41.25
CA GLU A 54 3.68 -3.10 -40.54
C GLU A 54 3.64 -3.31 -39.02
N LEU A 55 2.45 -3.47 -38.44
CA LEU A 55 2.30 -3.72 -37.00
C LEU A 55 2.94 -5.06 -36.59
N ARG A 56 2.87 -6.07 -37.46
CA ARG A 56 3.52 -7.37 -37.21
C ARG A 56 5.05 -7.25 -37.20
N GLN A 57 5.63 -6.52 -38.16
CA GLN A 57 7.07 -6.27 -38.20
C GLN A 57 7.54 -5.43 -37.00
N PHE A 58 6.72 -4.47 -36.59
CA PHE A 58 6.97 -3.69 -35.38
C PHE A 58 6.95 -4.56 -34.12
N ALA A 59 5.89 -5.36 -33.93
CA ALA A 59 5.73 -6.21 -32.75
C ALA A 59 6.83 -7.26 -32.59
N THR A 60 7.26 -7.88 -33.70
CA THR A 60 8.38 -8.85 -33.70
C THR A 60 9.70 -8.24 -33.24
N GLN A 61 9.86 -6.92 -33.33
CA GLN A 61 11.03 -6.20 -32.84
C GLN A 61 10.84 -5.61 -31.44
N VAL A 62 9.70 -4.98 -31.14
CA VAL A 62 9.44 -4.33 -29.85
C VAL A 62 9.46 -5.34 -28.70
N LEU A 63 8.81 -6.50 -28.88
CA LEU A 63 8.68 -7.49 -27.81
C LEU A 63 10.06 -7.96 -27.29
N PRO A 64 10.99 -8.47 -28.12
CA PRO A 64 12.30 -8.91 -27.66
C PRO A 64 13.27 -7.76 -27.34
N LYS A 65 13.23 -6.63 -28.06
CA LYS A 65 14.23 -5.55 -27.88
C LYS A 65 13.91 -4.59 -26.74
N LEU A 66 12.64 -4.43 -26.37
CA LEU A 66 12.20 -3.44 -25.38
C LEU A 66 11.38 -4.05 -24.24
N VAL A 67 10.29 -4.75 -24.57
CA VAL A 67 9.33 -5.24 -23.56
C VAL A 67 9.93 -6.33 -22.67
N ASN A 68 10.57 -7.34 -23.27
CA ASN A 68 11.21 -8.42 -22.53
C ASN A 68 12.32 -7.91 -21.60
N PRO A 69 13.30 -7.10 -22.06
CA PRO A 69 14.30 -6.50 -21.18
C PRO A 69 13.69 -5.65 -20.05
N ALA A 70 12.67 -4.85 -20.35
CA ALA A 70 11.97 -4.04 -19.35
C ALA A 70 11.33 -4.91 -18.27
N TYR A 71 10.65 -6.00 -18.67
CA TYR A 71 10.07 -6.95 -17.73
C TYR A 71 11.13 -7.66 -16.89
N GLN A 72 12.23 -8.16 -17.48
CA GLN A 72 13.29 -8.81 -16.71
C GLN A 72 13.88 -7.87 -15.65
N ARG A 73 14.05 -6.59 -15.99
CA ARG A 73 14.52 -5.56 -15.05
C ARG A 73 13.52 -5.29 -13.92
N LEU A 74 12.22 -5.31 -14.19
CA LEU A 74 11.17 -5.04 -13.18
C LEU A 74 10.77 -6.28 -12.37
N LYS A 75 11.03 -7.48 -12.89
CA LYS A 75 10.76 -8.75 -12.22
C LYS A 75 11.64 -8.92 -10.97
N GLN A 76 12.90 -8.52 -11.03
CA GLN A 76 13.83 -8.65 -9.91
C GLN A 76 13.72 -7.43 -8.97
N ASP A 77 13.55 -7.67 -7.67
CA ASP A 77 13.42 -6.59 -6.67
C ASP A 77 14.58 -5.59 -6.70
N LYS A 78 15.82 -6.10 -6.77
CA LYS A 78 17.01 -5.26 -6.79
C LYS A 78 17.02 -4.34 -8.02
N SER A 79 16.85 -4.90 -9.21
CA SER A 79 16.84 -4.15 -10.47
C SER A 79 15.63 -3.22 -10.61
N ARG A 80 14.48 -3.58 -10.03
CA ARG A 80 13.29 -2.72 -9.94
C ARG A 80 13.56 -1.50 -9.06
N ASN A 81 14.20 -1.68 -7.91
CA ASN A 81 14.60 -0.60 -7.03
C ASN A 81 15.65 0.32 -7.68
N GLU A 82 16.60 -0.24 -8.42
CA GLU A 82 17.57 0.52 -9.21
C GLU A 82 16.89 1.35 -10.30
N ALA A 83 15.92 0.78 -11.03
CA ALA A 83 15.15 1.51 -12.04
C ALA A 83 14.40 2.70 -11.43
N LEU A 84 13.73 2.49 -10.29
CA LEU A 84 13.03 3.54 -9.57
C LEU A 84 13.98 4.62 -9.02
N ALA A 85 15.16 4.23 -8.53
CA ALA A 85 16.19 5.15 -8.07
C ALA A 85 16.73 6.02 -9.22
N MET A 86 16.93 5.45 -10.40
CA MET A 86 17.34 6.19 -11.61
C MET A 86 16.30 7.22 -12.02
N LEU A 87 15.01 6.87 -12.00
CA LEU A 87 13.92 7.83 -12.27
C LEU A 87 13.91 8.96 -11.24
N ARG A 88 14.01 8.64 -9.95
CA ARG A 88 14.10 9.65 -8.88
C ARG A 88 15.30 10.57 -9.04
N PHE A 89 16.46 10.04 -9.41
CA PHE A 89 17.65 10.82 -9.69
C PHE A 89 17.42 11.77 -10.88
N LYS A 90 16.84 11.28 -11.98
CA LYS A 90 16.46 12.09 -13.14
C LYS A 90 15.53 13.23 -12.74
N VAL A 91 14.52 12.97 -11.91
CA VAL A 91 13.61 14.02 -11.41
C VAL A 91 14.34 15.05 -10.56
N ARG A 92 15.23 14.63 -9.63
CA ARG A 92 16.03 15.56 -8.82
C ARG A 92 16.89 16.49 -9.68
N ARG A 93 17.55 15.93 -10.70
CA ARG A 93 18.35 16.70 -11.66
C ARG A 93 17.50 17.72 -12.42
N LEU A 94 16.41 17.26 -13.05
CA LEU A 94 15.51 18.12 -13.81
C LEU A 94 14.79 19.17 -12.96
N SER A 95 14.53 18.87 -11.68
CA SER A 95 13.92 19.83 -10.75
C SER A 95 14.91 20.92 -10.33
N ARG A 96 16.19 20.57 -10.14
CA ARG A 96 17.26 21.55 -9.87
C ARG A 96 17.47 22.49 -11.04
N ASP A 97 17.42 21.96 -12.26
CA ASP A 97 17.67 22.71 -13.48
C ASP A 97 16.39 23.40 -14.04
N GLN A 98 15.25 23.29 -13.35
CA GLN A 98 13.92 23.78 -13.77
C GLN A 98 13.41 23.25 -15.13
N GLN A 99 14.01 22.18 -15.64
CA GLN A 99 13.72 21.63 -16.98
C GLN A 99 12.54 20.66 -17.02
N LEU A 100 11.93 20.29 -15.88
CA LEU A 100 10.76 19.41 -15.88
C LEU A 100 9.46 20.19 -16.18
N THR A 101 9.32 20.66 -17.42
CA THR A 101 8.08 21.24 -17.95
C THR A 101 7.34 20.20 -18.78
N PRO A 102 6.24 19.61 -18.27
CA PRO A 102 5.54 18.59 -19.02
C PRO A 102 4.89 19.13 -20.29
N THR A 103 5.04 18.40 -21.38
CA THR A 103 4.46 18.69 -22.69
C THR A 103 3.09 18.00 -22.85
N GLY A 104 2.93 16.79 -22.30
CA GLY A 104 1.69 16.03 -22.39
C GLY A 104 0.56 16.60 -21.55
N GLU A 105 -0.66 16.56 -22.08
CA GLU A 105 -1.87 17.10 -21.43
C GLU A 105 -2.10 16.48 -20.03
N GLN A 106 -2.01 15.14 -19.94
CA GLN A 106 -2.19 14.41 -18.68
C GLN A 106 -1.13 14.80 -17.65
N SER A 107 0.12 14.97 -18.09
CA SER A 107 1.25 15.37 -17.25
C SER A 107 1.08 16.82 -16.73
N GLN A 108 0.55 17.72 -17.56
CA GLN A 108 0.24 19.10 -17.14
C GLN A 108 -0.94 19.17 -16.17
N GLN A 109 -1.98 18.37 -16.40
CA GLN A 109 -3.12 18.26 -15.49
C GLN A 109 -2.67 17.73 -14.12
N LEU A 110 -1.81 16.69 -14.07
CA LEU A 110 -1.29 16.11 -12.84
C LEU A 110 -0.56 17.12 -11.92
N LEU A 111 0.05 18.17 -12.50
CA LEU A 111 0.66 19.25 -11.71
C LEU A 111 -0.38 20.09 -10.94
N LYS A 112 -1.60 20.20 -11.46
CA LYS A 112 -2.68 21.05 -10.91
C LYS A 112 -3.60 20.30 -9.96
N VAL A 113 -3.65 18.96 -10.05
CA VAL A 113 -4.53 18.10 -9.24
C VAL A 113 -4.27 18.27 -7.73
N PRO A 114 -5.29 18.27 -6.85
CA PRO A 114 -5.09 18.28 -5.40
C PRO A 114 -4.31 17.05 -4.91
N GLU A 115 -3.47 17.19 -3.88
CA GLU A 115 -2.68 16.07 -3.32
C GLU A 115 -3.43 14.76 -3.03
N PRO A 116 -4.66 14.76 -2.46
CA PRO A 116 -5.37 13.50 -2.20
C PRO A 116 -5.75 12.74 -3.49
N GLU A 117 -5.91 13.44 -4.60
CA GLU A 117 -6.39 12.91 -5.88
C GLU A 117 -5.25 12.51 -6.83
N VAL A 118 -4.02 12.95 -6.56
CA VAL A 118 -2.83 12.70 -7.40
C VAL A 118 -2.67 11.22 -7.77
N ASP A 119 -2.87 10.31 -6.81
CA ASP A 119 -2.70 8.87 -7.06
C ASP A 119 -3.79 8.30 -7.96
N VAL A 120 -5.03 8.72 -7.74
CA VAL A 120 -6.18 8.25 -8.52
C VAL A 120 -6.08 8.76 -9.96
N PHE A 121 -5.79 10.05 -10.12
CA PHE A 121 -5.59 10.65 -11.44
C PHE A 121 -4.43 9.98 -12.17
N TYR A 122 -3.30 9.75 -11.50
CA TYR A 122 -2.13 9.13 -12.11
C TYR A 122 -2.43 7.71 -12.62
N GLU A 123 -3.06 6.85 -11.80
CA GLU A 123 -3.41 5.49 -12.23
C GLU A 123 -4.39 5.52 -13.42
N GLN A 124 -5.41 6.38 -13.39
CA GLN A 124 -6.35 6.55 -14.51
C GLN A 124 -5.67 7.07 -15.78
N ALA A 125 -4.72 8.00 -15.66
CA ALA A 125 -3.96 8.53 -16.78
C ALA A 125 -3.03 7.45 -17.38
N VAL A 126 -2.41 6.62 -16.53
CA VAL A 126 -1.62 5.47 -16.99
C VAL A 126 -2.51 4.50 -17.74
N ASP A 127 -3.64 4.08 -17.18
CA ASP A 127 -4.54 3.11 -17.80
C ASP A 127 -5.02 3.58 -19.18
N ARG A 128 -5.43 4.85 -19.32
CA ARG A 128 -5.83 5.45 -20.61
C ARG A 128 -4.75 5.39 -21.68
N LEU A 129 -3.49 5.64 -21.32
CA LEU A 129 -2.36 5.55 -22.26
C LEU A 129 -2.02 4.10 -22.59
N CYS A 130 -2.21 3.19 -21.63
CA CYS A 130 -1.91 1.77 -21.76
C CYS A 130 -2.84 1.03 -22.71
N ASP A 131 -4.09 1.46 -22.84
CA ASP A 131 -5.08 0.83 -23.73
C ASP A 131 -4.67 0.96 -25.20
N ARG A 132 -4.06 2.10 -25.57
CA ARG A 132 -3.72 2.43 -26.96
C ARG A 132 -2.24 2.24 -27.31
N GLN A 133 -1.38 2.05 -26.31
CA GLN A 133 0.09 2.03 -26.46
C GLN A 133 0.61 1.09 -27.55
N TYR A 134 -0.08 -0.02 -27.83
CA TYR A 134 0.39 -1.05 -28.79
C TYR A 134 -0.56 -1.22 -29.98
N GLU A 135 -1.41 -0.23 -30.26
CA GLU A 135 -2.30 -0.23 -31.43
C GLU A 135 -1.54 0.06 -32.74
N SER A 136 -0.56 0.96 -32.69
CA SER A 136 0.29 1.35 -33.83
C SER A 136 1.70 1.76 -33.38
N GLU A 137 2.64 1.89 -34.33
CA GLU A 137 3.99 2.38 -34.05
C GLU A 137 3.96 3.83 -33.52
N THR A 138 3.11 4.68 -34.08
CA THR A 138 2.98 6.09 -33.67
C THR A 138 2.34 6.20 -32.28
N ASP A 139 1.33 5.37 -32.00
CA ASP A 139 0.73 5.29 -30.66
C ASP A 139 1.75 4.79 -29.64
N PHE A 140 2.61 3.82 -29.99
CA PHE A 140 3.67 3.35 -29.11
C PHE A 140 4.64 4.47 -28.74
N GLU A 141 5.16 5.20 -29.72
CA GLU A 141 6.09 6.30 -29.47
C GLU A 141 5.45 7.38 -28.59
N SER A 142 4.27 7.84 -28.98
CA SER A 142 3.54 8.91 -28.28
C SER A 142 3.15 8.50 -26.86
N CYS A 143 2.48 7.35 -26.71
CA CYS A 143 2.02 6.88 -25.40
C CYS A 143 3.18 6.57 -24.48
N THR A 144 4.25 5.92 -24.96
CA THR A 144 5.40 5.58 -24.12
C THR A 144 6.16 6.84 -23.67
N GLN A 145 6.28 7.85 -24.54
CA GLN A 145 6.88 9.13 -24.16
C GLN A 145 6.02 9.86 -23.12
N GLN A 146 4.69 9.91 -23.32
CA GLN A 146 3.76 10.51 -22.37
C GLN A 146 3.76 9.78 -21.03
N LEU A 147 3.79 8.44 -21.01
CA LEU A 147 3.90 7.63 -19.80
C LEU A 147 5.20 7.92 -19.04
N SER A 148 6.33 8.03 -19.74
CA SER A 148 7.60 8.34 -19.08
C SER A 148 7.61 9.72 -18.46
N GLU A 149 7.05 10.72 -19.16
CA GLU A 149 6.89 12.06 -18.62
C GLU A 149 5.95 12.08 -17.40
N LEU A 150 4.80 11.41 -17.52
CA LEU A 150 3.81 11.28 -16.46
C LEU A 150 4.42 10.65 -15.20
N ASN A 151 5.24 9.60 -15.36
CA ASN A 151 5.99 8.96 -14.28
C ASN A 151 6.93 9.95 -13.57
N LEU A 152 7.66 10.78 -14.32
CA LEU A 152 8.56 11.79 -13.76
C LEU A 152 7.81 12.89 -13.01
N VAL A 153 6.68 13.35 -13.55
CA VAL A 153 5.82 14.36 -12.89
C VAL A 153 5.21 13.80 -11.60
N TYR A 154 4.67 12.58 -11.65
CA TYR A 154 4.14 11.89 -10.49
C TYR A 154 5.20 11.76 -9.38
N LEU A 155 6.41 11.30 -9.75
CA LEU A 155 7.52 11.20 -8.82
C LEU A 155 7.93 12.59 -8.28
N ARG A 156 7.96 13.65 -9.09
CA ARG A 156 8.25 15.01 -8.62
C ARG A 156 7.29 15.45 -7.52
N ARG A 157 6.00 15.22 -7.71
CA ARG A 157 4.98 15.56 -6.72
C ARG A 157 5.11 14.74 -5.44
N LYS A 158 5.46 13.46 -5.57
CA LYS A 158 5.62 12.56 -4.41
C LYS A 158 6.96 12.69 -3.70
N MET A 159 8.01 13.20 -4.35
CA MET A 159 9.34 13.35 -3.73
C MET A 159 9.41 14.48 -2.69
N GLY A 160 8.42 15.36 -2.62
CA GLY A 160 8.24 16.30 -1.49
C GLY A 160 7.62 15.66 -0.25
N ALA A 161 7.03 14.46 -0.37
CA ALA A 161 6.46 13.70 0.72
C ALA A 161 7.43 12.58 1.16
N PRO A 162 7.60 12.32 2.46
CA PRO A 162 8.46 11.25 2.94
C PRO A 162 7.90 9.90 2.48
N VAL A 163 8.60 9.26 1.55
CA VAL A 163 8.51 7.84 1.15
C VAL A 163 7.09 7.33 0.92
N ILE A 164 6.70 7.32 -0.36
CA ILE A 164 5.55 6.59 -0.93
C ILE A 164 5.44 5.20 -0.30
N ARG A 165 4.40 4.99 0.51
CA ARG A 165 3.85 3.66 0.80
C ARG A 165 2.86 3.33 -0.31
N GLU A 166 2.89 2.09 -0.78
CA GLU A 166 1.89 1.55 -1.71
C GLU A 166 0.49 1.75 -1.11
N LYS A 167 -0.34 2.58 -1.76
CA LYS A 167 -1.73 2.78 -1.36
C LYS A 167 -2.54 1.55 -1.76
N ARG A 168 -2.97 0.77 -0.76
CA ARG A 168 -4.16 -0.08 -0.90
C ARG A 168 -5.40 0.79 -0.70
N THR A 169 -6.35 0.66 -1.62
CA THR A 169 -7.66 1.31 -1.64
C THR A 169 -8.49 0.97 -0.39
N GLY A 170 -9.08 1.99 0.23
CA GLY A 170 -10.04 1.87 1.32
C GLY A 170 -10.21 3.21 2.06
N LEU A 171 -11.44 3.67 2.19
CA LEU A 171 -11.88 5.03 2.51
C LEU A 171 -11.42 5.65 3.86
N MET A 172 -11.21 6.97 3.79
CA MET A 172 -11.35 8.06 4.79
C MET A 172 -10.43 8.15 6.01
N SER A 173 -10.22 9.42 6.39
CA SER A 173 -9.10 10.01 7.11
C SER A 173 -9.51 10.43 8.53
N THR A 174 -8.69 10.09 9.53
CA THR A 174 -8.35 11.02 10.63
C THR A 174 -6.89 10.82 11.07
N ALA A 175 -6.08 11.84 10.79
CA ALA A 175 -4.90 12.36 11.50
C ALA A 175 -3.71 11.45 11.97
N SER A 176 -2.51 11.91 11.54
CA SER A 176 -1.20 11.99 12.23
C SER A 176 -0.13 10.84 12.15
N ILE A 177 0.87 11.07 11.26
CA ILE A 177 2.37 10.87 11.22
C ILE A 177 3.08 9.61 11.86
N PRO A 178 4.37 9.26 11.53
CA PRO A 178 4.82 8.27 10.53
C PRO A 178 5.68 7.08 11.08
N ARG A 179 5.86 5.98 10.30
CA ARG A 179 7.11 5.16 10.15
C ARG A 179 6.88 3.79 9.46
N SER A 180 7.48 3.58 8.28
CA SER A 180 7.61 2.31 7.50
C SER A 180 8.67 1.35 8.08
N PRO A 181 8.84 0.08 7.61
CA PRO A 181 8.42 -0.53 6.31
C PRO A 181 7.72 -1.91 6.35
N ALA A 182 7.21 -2.36 5.17
CA ALA A 182 6.42 -3.59 4.89
C ALA A 182 7.29 -4.84 4.54
N PRO A 183 6.71 -6.07 4.36
CA PRO A 183 6.32 -6.54 3.00
C PRO A 183 5.08 -7.50 2.90
N LEU A 184 4.57 -7.71 1.66
CA LEU A 184 3.34 -8.40 1.15
C LEU A 184 3.61 -9.87 0.67
N PRO A 185 2.67 -10.72 0.13
CA PRO A 185 1.29 -10.50 -0.40
C PRO A 185 0.17 -11.58 -0.10
N ALA A 186 -1.08 -11.25 -0.46
CA ALA A 186 -2.27 -12.14 -0.41
C ALA A 186 -3.10 -12.00 -1.70
N ASP A 187 -3.76 -13.09 -2.18
CA ASP A 187 -4.73 -13.12 -3.29
C ASP A 187 -6.17 -12.76 -2.84
N PRO A 188 -7.05 -12.30 -3.76
CA PRO A 188 -8.44 -11.83 -3.47
C PRO A 188 -9.44 -13.02 -3.59
N PRO A 189 -10.79 -12.90 -3.54
CA PRO A 189 -11.76 -11.79 -3.34
C PRO A 189 -12.89 -12.20 -2.32
N PRO A 190 -14.21 -11.92 -2.49
CA PRO A 190 -15.00 -10.67 -2.44
C PRO A 190 -15.99 -10.62 -1.23
N ASP A 191 -16.87 -9.62 -1.24
CA ASP A 191 -17.86 -9.18 -0.24
C ASP A 191 -18.55 -10.22 0.66
N GLY A 192 -18.51 -9.94 1.97
CA GLY A 192 -19.19 -10.69 3.03
C GLY A 192 -18.95 -10.01 4.38
N LYS A 193 -19.48 -8.80 4.55
CA LYS A 193 -19.20 -7.88 5.68
C LYS A 193 -19.35 -8.61 7.04
N ALA A 194 -18.32 -8.49 7.88
CA ALA A 194 -18.11 -9.09 9.21
C ALA A 194 -17.58 -10.54 9.26
N VAL A 195 -18.15 -11.51 8.52
CA VAL A 195 -17.69 -12.92 8.61
C VAL A 195 -16.35 -13.14 7.87
N SER A 196 -16.13 -12.41 6.77
CA SER A 196 -14.87 -12.48 6.02
C SER A 196 -13.69 -11.89 6.79
N GLY A 197 -13.92 -10.85 7.59
CA GLY A 197 -12.86 -10.19 8.38
C GLY A 197 -12.19 -11.14 9.38
N LEU A 198 -12.98 -11.86 10.17
CA LEU A 198 -12.45 -12.85 11.11
C LEU A 198 -11.72 -13.98 10.38
N MET A 199 -12.22 -14.43 9.23
CA MET A 199 -11.54 -15.42 8.39
C MET A 199 -10.19 -14.90 7.85
N TYR A 200 -10.09 -13.61 7.52
CA TYR A 200 -8.80 -12.99 7.16
C TYR A 200 -7.85 -12.92 8.35
N ALA A 201 -8.33 -12.57 9.55
CA ALA A 201 -7.53 -12.55 10.77
C ALA A 201 -6.97 -13.94 11.11
N GLU A 202 -7.80 -14.97 10.99
CA GLU A 202 -7.40 -16.37 11.17
C GLU A 202 -6.39 -16.81 10.12
N ARG A 203 -6.57 -16.42 8.84
CA ARG A 203 -5.60 -16.71 7.78
C ARG A 203 -4.23 -16.09 8.07
N HIS A 204 -4.20 -14.83 8.52
CA HIS A 204 -2.97 -14.17 8.95
C HIS A 204 -2.34 -14.90 10.15
N TYR A 205 -3.16 -15.36 11.10
CA TYR A 205 -2.70 -16.15 12.24
C TYR A 205 -2.06 -17.49 11.82
N SER A 206 -2.69 -18.24 10.91
CA SER A 206 -2.14 -19.51 10.40
C SER A 206 -0.80 -19.29 9.67
N ARG A 207 -0.69 -18.26 8.84
CA ARG A 207 0.58 -17.90 8.17
C ARG A 207 1.66 -17.54 9.17
N ALA A 208 1.33 -16.80 10.22
CA ALA A 208 2.29 -16.46 11.26
C ALA A 208 2.84 -17.72 11.96
N GLN A 209 1.99 -18.73 12.21
CA GLN A 209 2.45 -20.01 12.75
C GLN A 209 3.40 -20.73 11.79
N GLU A 210 3.11 -20.73 10.49
CA GLU A 210 4.00 -21.29 9.47
C GLU A 210 5.36 -20.57 9.42
N TYR A 211 5.35 -19.23 9.44
CA TYR A 211 6.59 -18.44 9.47
C TYR A 211 7.42 -18.69 10.73
N LEU A 212 6.77 -18.87 11.89
CA LEU A 212 7.48 -19.25 13.13
C LEU A 212 8.11 -20.64 13.02
N LYS A 213 7.44 -21.61 12.41
CA LYS A 213 8.02 -22.93 12.11
C LYS A 213 9.20 -22.80 11.14
N GLY A 214 9.08 -21.93 10.14
CA GLY A 214 10.14 -21.61 9.18
C GLY A 214 11.25 -20.70 9.71
N LYS A 215 11.29 -20.40 11.03
CA LYS A 215 12.24 -19.47 11.68
C LYS A 215 12.25 -18.04 11.11
N ASN A 216 11.27 -17.67 10.29
CA ASN A 216 11.12 -16.30 9.80
C ASN A 216 10.29 -15.47 10.79
N VAL A 217 10.94 -15.09 11.90
CA VAL A 217 10.26 -14.43 13.02
C VAL A 217 9.74 -13.04 12.65
N GLN A 218 10.42 -12.32 11.76
CA GLN A 218 10.01 -10.98 11.34
C GLN A 218 8.72 -11.01 10.50
N ALA A 219 8.60 -11.97 9.57
CA ALA A 219 7.37 -12.17 8.81
C ALA A 219 6.20 -12.58 9.73
N ALA A 220 6.45 -13.46 10.70
CA ALA A 220 5.42 -13.86 11.67
C ALA A 220 4.90 -12.68 12.51
N ILE A 221 5.79 -11.80 12.98
CA ILE A 221 5.41 -10.59 13.71
C ILE A 221 4.50 -9.70 12.86
N GLN A 222 4.80 -9.57 11.57
CA GLN A 222 4.02 -8.74 10.65
C GLN A 222 2.62 -9.31 10.44
N GLU A 223 2.51 -10.61 10.13
CA GLU A 223 1.22 -11.30 9.97
C GLU A 223 0.35 -11.20 11.23
N LEU A 224 0.95 -11.35 12.43
CA LEU A 224 0.23 -11.22 13.69
C LEU A 224 -0.26 -9.80 13.98
N LYS A 225 0.49 -8.78 13.57
CA LYS A 225 0.04 -7.38 13.65
C LYS A 225 -1.14 -7.15 12.73
N ASP A 226 -1.14 -7.74 11.54
CA ASP A 226 -2.24 -7.61 10.58
C ASP A 226 -3.49 -8.37 11.06
N ALA A 227 -3.33 -9.54 11.69
CA ALA A 227 -4.43 -10.24 12.37
C ALA A 227 -5.05 -9.39 13.51
N LEU A 228 -4.22 -8.76 14.34
CA LEU A 228 -4.67 -7.89 15.44
C LEU A 228 -5.33 -6.58 14.99
N LYS A 229 -5.08 -6.11 13.76
CA LYS A 229 -5.82 -4.96 13.20
C LYS A 229 -7.27 -5.32 12.92
N ILE A 230 -7.53 -6.58 12.58
CA ILE A 230 -8.85 -7.06 12.20
C ILE A 230 -9.62 -7.53 13.45
N ASP A 231 -8.95 -8.28 14.34
CA ASP A 231 -9.48 -8.68 15.64
C ASP A 231 -8.50 -8.30 16.76
N PRO A 232 -8.65 -7.08 17.32
CA PRO A 232 -7.78 -6.58 18.38
C PRO A 232 -8.03 -7.24 19.76
N GLN A 233 -9.13 -7.97 19.93
CA GLN A 233 -9.56 -8.52 21.23
C GLN A 233 -9.19 -10.00 21.37
N ASN A 234 -8.45 -10.56 20.42
CA ASN A 234 -8.07 -11.96 20.44
C ASN A 234 -6.86 -12.24 21.34
N SER A 235 -7.08 -12.96 22.44
CA SER A 235 -5.99 -13.34 23.37
C SER A 235 -4.92 -14.21 22.71
N SER A 236 -5.29 -15.08 21.76
CA SER A 236 -4.36 -16.02 21.10
C SER A 236 -3.37 -15.30 20.17
N TYR A 237 -3.81 -14.24 19.50
CA TYR A 237 -2.94 -13.44 18.62
C TYR A 237 -1.91 -12.66 19.44
N HIS A 238 -2.33 -12.09 20.57
CA HIS A 238 -1.41 -11.45 21.50
C HIS A 238 -0.40 -12.43 22.12
N CYS A 239 -0.81 -13.66 22.45
CA CYS A 239 0.10 -14.71 22.92
C CYS A 239 1.18 -15.05 21.88
N LEU A 240 0.77 -15.33 20.64
CA LEU A 240 1.70 -15.73 19.59
C LEU A 240 2.65 -14.58 19.21
N LEU A 241 2.16 -13.34 19.25
CA LEU A 241 2.98 -12.15 19.03
C LEU A 241 3.99 -11.95 20.16
N GLY A 242 3.58 -12.20 21.41
CA GLY A 242 4.50 -12.21 22.55
C GLY A 242 5.63 -13.22 22.38
N GLN A 243 5.32 -14.43 21.93
CA GLN A 243 6.33 -15.46 21.64
C GLN A 243 7.27 -15.05 20.49
N ALA A 244 6.72 -14.52 19.41
CA ALA A 244 7.52 -14.05 18.27
C ALA A 244 8.50 -12.93 18.68
N TYR A 245 8.08 -12.03 19.58
CA TYR A 245 8.98 -11.03 20.14
C TYR A 245 10.07 -11.61 21.05
N LEU A 246 9.78 -12.65 21.84
CA LEU A 246 10.82 -13.35 22.61
C LEU A 246 11.86 -13.99 21.69
N LEU A 247 11.43 -14.63 20.60
CA LEU A 247 12.33 -15.21 19.60
C LEU A 247 13.19 -14.13 18.92
N SER A 248 12.66 -12.92 18.78
CA SER A 248 13.40 -11.74 18.29
C SER A 248 14.24 -11.03 19.35
N LYS A 249 14.36 -11.58 20.57
CA LYS A 249 15.06 -10.98 21.73
C LYS A 249 14.47 -9.64 22.20
N LEU A 250 13.23 -9.33 21.82
CA LEU A 250 12.51 -8.09 22.19
C LEU A 250 11.63 -8.32 23.42
N MET A 251 12.28 -8.59 24.56
CA MET A 251 11.63 -8.95 25.83
C MET A 251 10.57 -7.93 26.30
N GLY A 252 10.84 -6.62 26.14
CA GLY A 252 9.92 -5.57 26.56
C GLY A 252 8.57 -5.62 25.82
N MET A 253 8.62 -5.77 24.50
CA MET A 253 7.41 -5.88 23.66
C MET A 253 6.66 -7.18 23.94
N ALA A 254 7.38 -8.28 24.19
CA ALA A 254 6.77 -9.54 24.57
C ALA A 254 5.92 -9.41 25.85
N LYS A 255 6.44 -8.73 26.89
CA LYS A 255 5.71 -8.53 28.15
C LYS A 255 4.40 -7.77 27.96
N VAL A 256 4.40 -6.73 27.12
CA VAL A 256 3.18 -5.94 26.83
C VAL A 256 2.10 -6.82 26.23
N HIS A 257 2.44 -7.65 25.24
CA HIS A 257 1.46 -8.50 24.57
C HIS A 257 0.98 -9.67 25.45
N PHE A 258 1.85 -10.27 26.27
CA PHE A 258 1.39 -11.28 27.23
C PHE A 258 0.47 -10.68 28.31
N LYS A 259 0.76 -9.45 28.77
CA LYS A 259 -0.13 -8.73 29.69
C LYS A 259 -1.49 -8.46 29.05
N GLN A 260 -1.52 -8.05 27.78
CA GLN A 260 -2.77 -7.85 27.06
C GLN A 260 -3.52 -9.17 26.84
N ALA A 261 -2.84 -10.25 26.49
CA ALA A 261 -3.46 -11.57 26.34
C ALA A 261 -4.14 -12.04 27.64
N LEU A 262 -3.51 -11.83 28.79
CA LEU A 262 -4.09 -12.15 30.10
C LEU A 262 -5.25 -11.23 30.49
N ARG A 263 -5.25 -9.96 30.06
CA ARG A 263 -6.40 -9.07 30.25
C ARG A 263 -7.62 -9.54 29.47
N LEU A 264 -7.40 -10.05 28.26
CA LEU A 264 -8.46 -10.52 27.36
C LEU A 264 -8.97 -11.92 27.76
N ASN A 265 -8.05 -12.81 28.11
CA ASN A 265 -8.35 -14.14 28.61
C ASN A 265 -7.40 -14.50 29.76
N PRO A 266 -7.83 -14.30 31.01
CA PRO A 266 -7.01 -14.61 32.20
C PRO A 266 -6.62 -16.08 32.31
N LYS A 267 -7.37 -16.98 31.66
CA LYS A 267 -7.15 -18.45 31.70
C LYS A 267 -6.28 -18.96 30.54
N ASN A 268 -5.70 -18.09 29.72
CA ASN A 268 -4.86 -18.52 28.60
C ASN A 268 -3.57 -19.17 29.11
N ALA A 269 -3.47 -20.50 29.00
CA ALA A 269 -2.36 -21.30 29.54
C ALA A 269 -0.98 -20.86 29.02
N VAL A 270 -0.91 -20.45 27.75
CA VAL A 270 0.33 -19.96 27.14
C VAL A 270 0.75 -18.63 27.77
N ALA A 271 -0.18 -17.70 27.92
CA ALA A 271 0.10 -16.39 28.51
C ALA A 271 0.54 -16.53 29.97
N LEU A 272 -0.11 -17.41 30.75
CA LEU A 272 0.24 -17.68 32.14
C LEU A 272 1.65 -18.26 32.28
N LYS A 273 2.02 -19.22 31.43
CA LYS A 273 3.37 -19.81 31.40
C LYS A 273 4.43 -18.73 31.18
N TYR A 274 4.24 -17.87 30.19
CA TYR A 274 5.21 -16.80 29.90
C TYR A 274 5.15 -15.66 30.92
N ALA A 275 4.00 -15.39 31.54
CA ALA A 275 3.90 -14.40 32.61
C ALA A 275 4.71 -14.81 33.85
N GLN A 276 4.69 -16.09 34.23
CA GLN A 276 5.54 -16.63 35.29
C GLN A 276 7.04 -16.48 34.94
N GLN A 277 7.43 -16.86 33.72
CA GLN A 277 8.81 -16.76 33.25
C GLN A 277 9.32 -15.30 33.18
N LEU A 278 8.46 -14.37 32.78
CA LEU A 278 8.81 -12.97 32.55
C LEU A 278 8.49 -12.05 33.75
N LYS A 279 8.01 -12.62 34.86
CA LYS A 279 7.55 -11.93 36.07
C LYS A 279 6.54 -10.82 35.75
N ILE A 280 5.52 -11.14 34.96
CA ILE A 280 4.46 -10.21 34.58
C ILE A 280 3.36 -10.24 35.64
N THR A 281 3.10 -9.10 36.27
CA THR A 281 1.95 -8.91 37.17
C THR A 281 0.83 -8.21 36.39
N VAL A 282 -0.35 -8.84 36.36
CA VAL A 282 -1.58 -8.24 35.83
C VAL A 282 -2.31 -7.64 37.03
N ALA A 283 -2.16 -6.34 37.25
CA ALA A 283 -3.00 -5.61 38.19
C ALA A 283 -4.36 -5.32 37.52
N ASP A 284 -5.44 -5.59 38.24
CA ASP A 284 -6.83 -5.52 37.76
C ASP A 284 -7.34 -4.11 37.42
N ALA A 285 -8.38 -4.10 36.55
CA ALA A 285 -9.40 -3.06 36.26
C ALA A 285 -9.25 -2.15 35.01
N PRO A 286 -10.37 -1.66 34.41
CA PRO A 286 -11.78 -2.08 34.55
C PRO A 286 -12.32 -2.79 33.29
N VAL A 287 -13.33 -3.62 33.49
CA VAL A 287 -14.17 -4.21 32.44
C VAL A 287 -14.90 -3.07 31.72
N ARG A 288 -14.67 -2.90 30.41
CA ARG A 288 -15.55 -2.09 29.57
C ARG A 288 -16.75 -2.95 29.20
N ASP A 289 -17.85 -2.73 29.91
CA ASP A 289 -19.15 -3.28 29.56
C ASP A 289 -19.52 -2.84 28.14
N SER A 290 -19.78 -3.85 27.30
CA SER A 290 -20.41 -3.64 26.01
C SER A 290 -21.90 -3.46 26.27
N GLY A 291 -22.38 -2.23 26.02
CA GLY A 291 -23.77 -1.85 26.22
C GLY A 291 -24.72 -2.75 25.43
N GLY A 292 -25.33 -3.68 26.14
CA GLY A 292 -26.49 -4.45 25.70
C GLY A 292 -27.68 -3.53 25.51
N ASN A 293 -28.32 -3.69 24.36
CA ASN A 293 -29.57 -3.08 23.98
C ASN A 293 -30.67 -3.52 24.98
N GLY A 294 -31.17 -2.58 25.78
CA GLY A 294 -32.18 -2.82 26.81
C GLY A 294 -33.13 -1.62 26.89
N SER A 295 -34.35 -1.85 26.46
CA SER A 295 -35.49 -0.93 26.39
C SER A 295 -35.96 -0.36 27.73
N ALA A 296 -36.48 0.87 27.66
CA ALA A 296 -37.44 1.53 28.58
C ALA A 296 -36.88 1.84 29.99
N THR A 297 -37.09 2.99 30.63
CA THR A 297 -38.27 3.85 30.78
C THR A 297 -37.82 5.23 31.30
N ARG A 298 -38.44 6.32 30.84
CA ARG A 298 -38.34 7.65 31.49
C ARG A 298 -38.99 7.59 32.89
N PRO A 299 -38.52 8.41 33.84
CA PRO A 299 -39.44 9.40 34.38
C PRO A 299 -38.83 10.80 34.61
N THR A 300 -39.65 11.78 34.20
CA THR A 300 -40.02 13.07 34.83
C THR A 300 -39.04 13.96 35.59
N VAL A 301 -39.13 15.22 35.17
CA VAL A 301 -38.66 16.49 35.74
C VAL A 301 -39.17 16.73 37.16
N GLU A 302 -38.30 17.22 38.04
CA GLU A 302 -38.66 18.21 39.09
C GLU A 302 -37.40 18.98 39.52
N LYS A 303 -37.34 20.28 39.19
CA LYS A 303 -36.47 21.25 39.86
C LYS A 303 -37.37 22.26 40.57
N ARG A 304 -37.42 22.17 41.90
CA ARG A 304 -37.97 23.19 42.79
C ARG A 304 -36.82 23.86 43.53
N SER A 305 -36.62 25.15 43.25
CA SER A 305 -35.84 26.08 44.07
C SER A 305 -36.63 26.45 45.32
N LEU A 306 -36.01 26.42 46.51
CA LEU A 306 -36.45 27.20 47.67
C LEU A 306 -35.27 27.43 48.64
N PHE A 307 -35.00 28.73 48.90
CA PHE A 307 -34.45 29.34 50.13
C PHE A 307 -33.01 28.99 50.57
N GLY A 308 -32.19 29.91 51.06
CA GLY A 308 -32.33 31.33 51.41
C GLY A 308 -30.97 31.83 51.91
N GLY A 309 -30.56 33.06 51.55
CA GLY A 309 -30.29 34.15 52.50
C GLY A 309 -28.93 34.03 53.23
N LEU A 310 -28.17 35.05 53.59
CA LEU A 310 -28.27 36.51 53.62
C LEU A 310 -26.85 36.99 54.06
N PHE A 311 -26.62 38.30 54.09
CA PHE A 311 -25.44 39.09 54.55
C PHE A 311 -24.59 39.66 53.39
N SER A 312 -24.72 40.92 52.94
CA SER A 312 -24.78 42.27 53.56
C SER A 312 -23.43 42.97 53.77
N LYS A 313 -23.25 44.04 52.98
CA LYS A 313 -22.63 45.36 53.24
C LYS A 313 -21.11 45.60 53.13
N GLY A 314 -20.82 46.75 52.48
CA GLY A 314 -19.67 47.65 52.74
C GLY A 314 -18.75 47.83 51.52
N SER A 315 -19.04 48.70 50.57
CA SER A 315 -18.75 50.16 50.53
C SER A 315 -17.26 50.53 50.38
N THR A 316 -17.01 51.25 49.27
CA THR A 316 -16.02 52.35 49.07
C THR A 316 -14.52 52.05 49.20
N ARG A 317 -13.80 52.12 48.08
CA ARG A 317 -13.15 53.36 47.61
C ARG A 317 -12.84 53.28 46.12
#